data_AF-A0A9Q2L4V1-F1
#
_entry.id   AF-A0A9Q2L4V1-F1
#
_cell.length_a   1.000
_cell.length_b   1.000
_cell.length_c   1.000
_cell.angle_alpha   90.00
_cell.angle_beta   90.00
_cell.angle_gamma   90.00
#
_symmetry.space_group_name_H-M   'P 1'
#
loop_
_entity.id
_entity.type
_entity.pdbx_description
1 polymer ?
#
loop_
_entity_poly.entity_id
_entity_poly.type
_entity_poly.pdbx_seq_one_letter_code
_entity_poly.pdbx_strand_id
1 'polypeptide(L)'
;MTLQKRIETELDPYVIEIDDGSYYPRPFIQGLFRDGYFSENDLKNNLEVIEEVSKSCLTTGFCLWCQLAFSTYLQHANQPHLNKTLQQQLLNGEILGATGLSNPMKSFNDLESFNLTHHYNDNTLIINGKLPAISNIASDHYFGAISKANDTDELVMFIVKANQKGITLDEKSNFLGVNGSATFAIEMKNVEIPESQIITKEAKSFASAIRPQFVALQIPIALGSIRASLDLIHKFSDAQNGINKYLEFDINAYENQYKQLKNAFYHIIENDDLDDNFAELIKIKKEAGYLLLEVNQASMVNGGSRAYSPRAPQARKLKEGFFFAALTPTLRHLGKLEEEYRTTV
;
A
#
# COMPACT_ATOMS: atom_id res chain seq x y z
N MET A 1 12.33 -9.12 20.35
CA MET A 1 11.31 -10.16 20.05
C MET A 1 11.49 -10.58 18.60
N THR A 2 11.11 -11.79 18.16
CA THR A 2 11.13 -12.13 16.72
C THR A 2 9.92 -11.53 16.02
N LEU A 3 9.99 -11.29 14.70
CA LEU A 3 8.85 -10.77 13.93
C LEU A 3 7.62 -11.67 14.09
N GLN A 4 7.81 -12.98 13.92
CA GLN A 4 6.75 -13.98 14.08
C GLN A 4 6.09 -13.91 15.45
N LYS A 5 6.89 -13.84 16.52
CA LYS A 5 6.34 -13.77 17.87
C LYS A 5 5.51 -12.50 18.07
N ARG A 6 5.94 -11.38 17.48
CA ARG A 6 5.20 -10.13 17.51
C ARG A 6 3.87 -10.23 16.80
N ILE A 7 3.86 -10.77 15.57
CA ILE A 7 2.64 -10.96 14.78
C ILE A 7 1.63 -11.78 15.61
N GLU A 8 2.07 -12.90 16.19
CA GLU A 8 1.21 -13.78 17.00
C GLU A 8 0.62 -13.10 18.25
N THR A 9 1.36 -12.18 18.89
CA THR A 9 0.93 -11.59 20.17
C THR A 9 0.30 -10.21 20.03
N GLU A 10 0.62 -9.45 18.98
CA GLU A 10 0.25 -8.04 18.86
C GLU A 10 -0.60 -7.74 17.61
N LEU A 11 -0.67 -8.65 16.63
CA LEU A 11 -1.47 -8.47 15.40
C LEU A 11 -2.57 -9.52 15.25
N ASP A 12 -2.21 -10.81 15.28
CA ASP A 12 -3.13 -11.94 15.10
C ASP A 12 -4.37 -11.87 16.01
N PRO A 13 -4.27 -11.46 17.29
CA PRO A 13 -5.44 -11.36 18.16
C PRO A 13 -6.49 -10.34 17.71
N TYR A 14 -6.13 -9.39 16.84
CA TYR A 14 -6.98 -8.27 16.44
C TYR A 14 -7.45 -8.33 14.98
N VAL A 15 -7.14 -9.40 14.25
CA VAL A 15 -7.42 -9.48 12.80
C VAL A 15 -8.89 -9.38 12.43
N ILE A 16 -9.80 -9.73 13.35
CA ILE A 16 -11.24 -9.61 13.16
C ILE A 16 -11.66 -8.14 13.31
N GLU A 17 -11.17 -7.47 14.35
CA GLU A 17 -11.41 -6.06 14.64
C GLU A 17 -10.76 -5.14 13.59
N ILE A 18 -9.65 -5.57 12.99
CA ILE A 18 -9.06 -4.89 11.82
C ILE A 18 -9.95 -5.06 10.59
N ASP A 19 -10.55 -6.22 10.38
CA ASP A 19 -11.41 -6.47 9.22
C ASP A 19 -12.75 -5.72 9.31
N ASP A 20 -13.34 -5.62 10.50
CA ASP A 20 -14.57 -4.86 10.73
C ASP A 20 -14.34 -3.34 10.91
N GLY A 21 -13.10 -2.93 11.17
CA GLY A 21 -12.70 -1.52 11.27
C GLY A 21 -12.72 -0.93 12.67
N SER A 22 -13.06 -1.72 13.70
CA SER A 22 -13.02 -1.27 15.08
C SER A 22 -11.60 -1.14 15.66
N TYR A 23 -10.57 -1.65 14.96
CA TYR A 23 -9.18 -1.55 15.37
C TYR A 23 -8.24 -1.12 14.23
N TYR A 24 -7.59 0.03 14.43
CA TYR A 24 -6.44 0.47 13.63
C TYR A 24 -5.15 -0.03 14.31
N PRO A 25 -4.32 -0.88 13.66
CA PRO A 25 -3.15 -1.50 14.28
C PRO A 25 -1.94 -0.55 14.44
N ARG A 26 -2.20 0.70 14.83
CA ARG A 26 -1.19 1.75 15.06
C ARG A 26 -0.09 1.30 16.03
N PRO A 27 -0.35 0.70 17.21
CA PRO A 27 0.71 0.30 18.12
C PRO A 27 1.65 -0.75 17.53
N PHE A 28 1.11 -1.69 16.77
CA PHE A 28 1.88 -2.71 16.06
C PHE A 28 2.76 -2.08 14.97
N ILE A 29 2.19 -1.20 14.15
CA ILE A 29 2.92 -0.46 13.10
C ILE A 29 4.07 0.35 13.71
N GLN A 30 3.78 1.25 14.67
CA GLN A 30 4.81 2.07 15.31
C GLN A 30 5.89 1.22 15.99
N GLY A 31 5.47 0.11 16.61
CA GLY A 31 6.36 -0.82 17.25
C GLY A 31 7.38 -1.43 16.29
N LEU A 32 6.98 -1.81 15.07
CA LEU A 32 7.91 -2.38 14.08
C LEU A 32 9.00 -1.39 13.69
N PHE A 33 8.65 -0.13 13.50
CA PHE A 33 9.62 0.94 13.20
C PHE A 33 10.55 1.17 14.40
N ARG A 34 9.99 1.44 15.59
CA ARG A 34 10.76 1.67 16.82
C ARG A 34 11.76 0.55 17.14
N ASP A 35 11.39 -0.69 16.88
CA ASP A 35 12.21 -1.86 17.20
C ASP A 35 13.19 -2.23 16.07
N GLY A 36 13.29 -1.40 15.01
CA GLY A 36 14.31 -1.52 13.96
C GLY A 36 14.03 -2.56 12.89
N TYR A 37 12.77 -2.99 12.71
CA TYR A 37 12.41 -3.91 11.61
C TYR A 37 12.45 -3.25 10.25
N PHE A 38 12.39 -1.92 10.19
CA PHE A 38 12.49 -1.15 8.96
C PHE A 38 13.74 -0.28 8.99
N SER A 39 14.44 -0.21 7.86
CA SER A 39 15.60 0.67 7.72
C SER A 39 15.61 1.35 6.35
N GLU A 40 16.33 2.46 6.24
CA GLU A 40 16.44 3.21 5.00
C GLU A 40 17.18 2.46 3.89
N ASN A 41 18.21 1.68 4.26
CA ASN A 41 19.17 1.09 3.33
C ASN A 41 19.02 -0.44 3.19
N ASP A 42 17.88 -1.00 3.61
CA ASP A 42 17.62 -2.45 3.50
C ASP A 42 16.22 -2.70 2.94
N LEU A 43 16.08 -2.43 1.63
CA LEU A 43 14.82 -2.63 0.92
C LEU A 43 14.38 -4.09 0.99
N LYS A 44 15.29 -5.05 0.87
CA LYS A 44 14.97 -6.48 0.92
C LYS A 44 14.32 -6.86 2.24
N ASN A 45 14.94 -6.50 3.38
CA ASN A 45 14.36 -6.75 4.69
C ASN A 45 13.00 -6.05 4.85
N ASN A 46 12.88 -4.78 4.43
CA ASN A 46 11.60 -4.06 4.49
C ASN A 46 10.48 -4.81 3.75
N LEU A 47 10.78 -5.35 2.57
CA LEU A 47 9.84 -6.12 1.75
C LEU A 47 9.47 -7.46 2.40
N GLU A 48 10.45 -8.17 2.97
CA GLU A 48 10.23 -9.43 3.71
C GLU A 48 9.35 -9.22 4.96
N VAL A 49 9.53 -8.10 5.69
CA VAL A 49 8.67 -7.74 6.82
C VAL A 49 7.23 -7.46 6.35
N ILE A 50 7.05 -6.72 5.24
CA ILE A 50 5.71 -6.52 4.66
C ILE A 50 5.08 -7.85 4.25
N GLU A 51 5.85 -8.75 3.62
CA GLU A 51 5.37 -10.07 3.19
C GLU A 51 4.82 -10.88 4.38
N GLU A 52 5.61 -11.01 5.45
CA GLU A 52 5.24 -11.83 6.61
C GLU A 52 4.05 -11.22 7.36
N VAL A 53 4.00 -9.88 7.50
CA VAL A 53 2.83 -9.22 8.09
C VAL A 53 1.59 -9.42 7.21
N SER A 54 1.73 -9.36 5.89
CA SER A 54 0.60 -9.53 4.95
C SER A 54 0.07 -10.96 4.90
N LYS A 55 0.89 -11.95 5.27
CA LYS A 55 0.44 -13.33 5.48
C LYS A 55 -0.63 -13.40 6.57
N SER A 56 -0.40 -12.70 7.69
CA SER A 56 -1.38 -12.56 8.77
C SER A 56 -2.52 -11.61 8.40
N CYS A 57 -2.21 -10.40 7.93
CA CYS A 57 -3.17 -9.32 7.70
C CYS A 57 -2.74 -8.42 6.54
N LEU A 58 -3.35 -8.60 5.36
CA LEU A 58 -3.08 -7.78 4.18
C LEU A 58 -3.36 -6.30 4.48
N THR A 59 -4.45 -6.02 5.20
CA THR A 59 -4.79 -4.65 5.63
C THR A 59 -3.64 -3.96 6.38
N THR A 60 -2.96 -4.68 7.28
CA THR A 60 -1.83 -4.12 8.04
C THR A 60 -0.58 -4.00 7.17
N GLY A 61 -0.32 -4.98 6.30
CA GLY A 61 0.73 -4.88 5.28
C GLY A 61 0.56 -3.67 4.36
N PHE A 62 -0.68 -3.34 4.00
CA PHE A 62 -1.01 -2.12 3.26
C PHE A 62 -0.72 -0.84 4.06
N CYS A 63 -1.02 -0.80 5.36
CA CYS A 63 -0.63 0.34 6.20
C CYS A 63 0.90 0.52 6.29
N LEU A 64 1.65 -0.59 6.39
CA LEU A 64 3.12 -0.55 6.35
C LEU A 64 3.64 -0.03 5.02
N TRP A 65 3.01 -0.43 3.91
CA TRP A 65 3.29 0.17 2.61
C TRP A 65 3.01 1.67 2.59
N CYS A 66 1.89 2.16 3.15
CA CYS A 66 1.62 3.61 3.22
C CYS A 66 2.72 4.37 3.98
N GLN A 67 3.19 3.79 5.09
CA GLN A 67 4.27 4.35 5.90
C GLN A 67 5.59 4.42 5.11
N LEU A 68 5.96 3.34 4.42
CA LEU A 68 7.17 3.30 3.59
C LEU A 68 7.06 4.15 2.32
N ALA A 69 5.87 4.28 1.74
CA ALA A 69 5.60 5.21 0.66
C ALA A 69 5.89 6.67 1.10
N PHE A 70 5.50 7.02 2.33
CA PHE A 70 5.86 8.33 2.90
C PHE A 70 7.38 8.43 3.17
N SER A 71 8.02 7.38 3.67
CA SER A 71 9.49 7.31 3.81
C SER A 71 10.21 7.58 2.48
N THR A 72 9.75 6.97 1.38
CA THR A 72 10.31 7.20 0.03
C THR A 72 10.22 8.67 -0.37
N TYR A 73 9.17 9.40 0.04
CA TYR A 73 9.10 10.84 -0.22
C TYR A 73 10.21 11.62 0.47
N LEU A 74 10.47 11.28 1.73
CA LEU A 74 11.49 11.94 2.53
C LEU A 74 12.89 11.63 1.99
N GLN A 75 13.16 10.38 1.62
CA GLN A 75 14.44 9.97 1.01
C GLN A 75 14.75 10.76 -0.27
N HIS A 76 13.74 11.04 -1.09
CA HIS A 76 13.90 11.79 -2.35
C HIS A 76 13.81 13.32 -2.17
N ALA A 77 13.61 13.81 -0.95
CA ALA A 77 13.63 15.24 -0.67
C ALA A 77 15.07 15.77 -0.63
N ASN A 78 15.28 16.99 -1.12
CA ASN A 78 16.59 17.65 -1.07
C ASN A 78 16.83 18.37 0.27
N GLN A 79 15.77 18.64 1.02
CA GLN A 79 15.81 19.44 2.23
C GLN A 79 16.26 18.57 3.44
N PRO A 80 17.35 18.94 4.15
CA PRO A 80 17.89 18.14 5.26
C PRO A 80 16.90 17.83 6.40
N HIS A 81 15.98 18.75 6.70
CA HIS A 81 14.99 18.49 7.75
C HIS A 81 13.95 17.44 7.34
N LEU A 82 13.76 17.21 6.03
CA LEU A 82 12.89 16.14 5.52
C LEU A 82 13.66 14.81 5.42
N ASN A 83 14.75 14.79 4.64
CA ASN A 83 15.47 13.56 4.32
C ASN A 83 16.36 13.04 5.45
N LYS A 84 16.68 13.85 6.47
CA LYS A 84 17.40 13.40 7.67
C LYS A 84 16.51 13.43 8.90
N THR A 85 16.07 14.61 9.32
CA THR A 85 15.39 14.74 10.62
C THR A 85 14.05 14.02 10.64
N LEU A 86 13.14 14.35 9.72
CA LEU A 86 11.80 13.75 9.68
C LEU A 86 11.87 12.27 9.31
N GLN A 87 12.78 11.90 8.41
CA GLN A 87 13.04 10.51 8.05
C GLN A 87 13.45 9.66 9.25
N GLN A 88 14.35 10.15 10.10
CA GLN A 88 14.75 9.42 11.31
C GLN A 88 13.62 9.34 12.34
N GLN A 89 12.82 10.39 12.50
CA GLN A 89 11.63 10.33 13.36
C GLN A 89 10.62 9.27 12.88
N LEU A 90 10.47 9.14 11.56
CA LEU A 90 9.65 8.09 10.96
C LEU A 90 10.21 6.70 11.23
N LEU A 91 11.52 6.50 11.03
CA LEU A 91 12.18 5.22 11.26
C LEU A 91 12.17 4.80 12.73
N ASN A 92 12.16 5.76 13.66
CA ASN A 92 12.00 5.51 15.09
C ASN A 92 10.54 5.27 15.52
N GLY A 93 9.57 5.35 14.60
CA GLY A 93 8.15 5.21 14.89
C GLY A 93 7.53 6.39 15.66
N GLU A 94 8.25 7.51 15.78
CA GLU A 94 7.80 8.73 16.47
C GLU A 94 6.70 9.45 15.70
N ILE A 95 6.74 9.37 14.36
CA ILE A 95 5.72 9.91 13.47
C ILE A 95 5.21 8.84 12.50
N LEU A 96 3.98 9.03 12.04
CA LEU A 96 3.39 8.23 10.98
C LEU A 96 3.07 9.09 9.76
N GLY A 97 3.15 8.45 8.61
CA GLY A 97 3.02 9.04 7.29
C GLY A 97 2.05 8.27 6.41
N ALA A 98 1.35 9.00 5.54
CA ALA A 98 0.44 8.46 4.56
C ALA A 98 0.69 9.04 3.16
N THR A 99 0.00 8.48 2.17
CA THR A 99 0.11 8.88 0.77
C THR A 99 -1.23 9.35 0.21
N GLY A 100 -1.24 10.58 -0.31
CA GLY A 100 -2.32 11.18 -1.09
C GLY A 100 -2.13 11.07 -2.59
N LEU A 101 -1.25 10.18 -3.08
CA LEU A 101 -0.87 10.14 -4.50
C LEU A 101 -1.80 9.33 -5.41
N SER A 102 -2.84 8.68 -4.88
CA SER A 102 -3.71 7.87 -5.76
C SER A 102 -4.39 8.68 -6.87
N ASN A 103 -4.85 9.90 -6.61
CA ASN A 103 -5.43 10.75 -7.65
C ASN A 103 -4.36 11.35 -8.58
N PRO A 104 -3.23 11.90 -8.07
CA PRO A 104 -2.11 12.30 -8.91
C PRO A 104 -1.62 11.22 -9.88
N MET A 105 -1.44 9.97 -9.40
CA MET A 105 -0.98 8.86 -10.25
C MET A 105 -1.95 8.56 -11.40
N LYS A 106 -3.25 8.74 -11.19
CA LYS A 106 -4.25 8.59 -12.25
C LYS A 106 -4.26 9.79 -13.19
N SER A 107 -4.09 10.99 -12.64
CA SER A 107 -4.07 12.24 -13.40
C SER A 107 -2.88 12.30 -14.36
N PHE A 108 -1.72 11.79 -13.96
CA PHE A 108 -0.55 11.68 -14.84
C PHE A 108 -0.73 10.78 -16.05
N ASN A 109 -1.76 9.91 -16.05
CA ASN A 109 -2.08 9.00 -17.14
C ASN A 109 -3.40 9.40 -17.84
N ASP A 110 -3.81 10.66 -17.70
CA ASP A 110 -5.03 11.25 -18.28
C ASP A 110 -6.33 10.51 -17.93
N LEU A 111 -6.36 9.85 -16.77
CA LEU A 111 -7.54 9.08 -16.33
C LEU A 111 -8.54 9.94 -15.54
N GLU A 112 -8.04 10.96 -14.82
CA GLU A 112 -8.81 11.82 -13.93
C GLU A 112 -8.16 13.23 -13.88
N SER A 113 -8.86 14.25 -13.39
CA SER A 113 -8.26 15.55 -13.07
C SER A 113 -7.65 15.55 -11.66
N PHE A 114 -6.69 16.44 -11.42
CA PHE A 114 -6.13 16.64 -10.08
C PHE A 114 -7.22 17.13 -9.10
N ASN A 115 -7.28 16.49 -7.94
CA ASN A 115 -8.25 16.80 -6.89
C ASN A 115 -7.85 17.97 -6.00
N LEU A 116 -6.56 18.32 -6.00
CA LEU A 116 -6.02 19.43 -5.24
C LEU A 116 -5.49 20.49 -6.20
N THR A 117 -5.87 21.74 -5.92
CA THR A 117 -5.43 22.91 -6.66
C THR A 117 -4.68 23.86 -5.75
N HIS A 118 -3.82 24.70 -6.32
CA HIS A 118 -3.11 25.73 -5.57
C HIS A 118 -3.03 27.07 -6.30
N HIS A 119 -2.82 28.11 -5.49
CA HIS A 119 -2.29 29.40 -5.93
C HIS A 119 -1.28 29.88 -4.89
N TYR A 120 -0.51 30.91 -5.22
CA TYR A 120 0.41 31.53 -4.28
C TYR A 120 -0.21 32.78 -3.65
N ASN A 121 -0.07 32.89 -2.34
CA ASN A 121 -0.22 34.15 -1.62
C ASN A 121 1.17 34.54 -1.11
N ASP A 122 1.78 35.55 -1.75
CA ASP A 122 3.22 35.83 -1.68
C ASP A 122 4.05 34.58 -2.01
N ASN A 123 4.82 34.07 -1.04
CA ASN A 123 5.62 32.84 -1.17
C ASN A 123 4.97 31.62 -0.52
N THR A 124 3.73 31.74 -0.05
CA THR A 124 3.03 30.64 0.62
C THR A 124 2.06 29.99 -0.35
N LEU A 125 2.14 28.67 -0.46
CA LEU A 125 1.27 27.87 -1.31
C LEU A 125 -0.07 27.65 -0.61
N ILE A 126 -1.18 28.03 -1.25
CA ILE A 126 -2.53 27.91 -0.68
C ILE A 126 -3.27 26.76 -1.38
N ILE A 127 -3.52 25.68 -0.65
CA ILE A 127 -4.15 24.47 -1.18
C ILE A 127 -5.66 24.47 -0.95
N ASN A 128 -6.40 24.05 -1.98
CA ASN A 128 -7.82 23.76 -1.92
C ASN A 128 -8.15 22.42 -2.61
N GLY A 129 -9.17 21.72 -2.12
CA GLY A 129 -9.70 20.52 -2.77
C GLY A 129 -10.04 19.40 -1.79
N LYS A 130 -10.29 18.20 -2.33
CA LYS A 130 -10.69 17.05 -1.53
C LYS A 130 -10.06 15.75 -2.04
N LEU A 131 -9.36 15.06 -1.16
CA LEU A 131 -8.87 13.70 -1.39
C LEU A 131 -9.90 12.70 -0.85
N PRO A 132 -10.44 11.78 -1.68
CA PRO A 132 -11.58 10.95 -1.28
C PRO A 132 -11.23 9.83 -0.30
N ALA A 133 -9.98 9.37 -0.30
CA ALA A 133 -9.50 8.31 0.57
C ALA A 133 -7.98 8.39 0.71
N ILE A 134 -7.50 8.62 1.93
CA ILE A 134 -6.12 8.44 2.35
C ILE A 134 -6.12 7.46 3.52
N SER A 135 -5.35 6.39 3.42
CA SER A 135 -5.23 5.35 4.44
C SER A 135 -3.97 5.54 5.30
N ASN A 136 -3.90 4.84 6.42
CA ASN A 136 -2.83 4.96 7.42
C ASN A 136 -2.73 6.37 8.04
N ILE A 137 -3.87 7.04 8.21
CA ILE A 137 -3.91 8.44 8.65
C ILE A 137 -4.75 8.63 9.92
N ALA A 138 -4.22 9.43 10.84
CA ALA A 138 -4.93 10.03 11.96
C ALA A 138 -4.57 11.52 12.03
N SER A 139 -5.24 12.30 12.88
CA SER A 139 -5.07 13.75 12.96
C SER A 139 -3.63 14.19 13.23
N ASP A 140 -2.83 13.40 13.94
CA ASP A 140 -1.44 13.70 14.28
C ASP A 140 -0.41 13.19 13.25
N HIS A 141 -0.86 12.54 12.17
CA HIS A 141 0.01 12.00 11.13
C HIS A 141 0.37 13.04 10.07
N TYR A 142 1.41 12.76 9.30
CA TYR A 142 1.72 13.46 8.06
C TYR A 142 1.11 12.74 6.86
N PHE A 143 0.92 13.46 5.75
CA PHE A 143 0.72 12.85 4.44
C PHE A 143 1.38 13.68 3.34
N GLY A 144 1.78 13.01 2.27
CA GLY A 144 2.29 13.64 1.04
C GLY A 144 1.21 13.73 -0.03
N ALA A 145 1.12 14.86 -0.75
CA ALA A 145 0.16 15.05 -1.83
C ALA A 145 0.73 15.95 -2.95
N ILE A 146 0.07 15.92 -4.11
CA ILE A 146 0.38 16.80 -5.25
C ILE A 146 -0.82 17.69 -5.54
N SER A 147 -0.57 18.98 -5.74
CA SER A 147 -1.54 19.96 -6.22
C SER A 147 -1.14 20.52 -7.58
N LYS A 148 -2.14 20.96 -8.35
CA LYS A 148 -1.96 21.67 -9.62
C LYS A 148 -2.26 23.16 -9.47
N ALA A 149 -1.45 24.02 -10.07
CA ALA A 149 -1.72 25.46 -10.08
C ALA A 149 -3.04 25.77 -10.82
N ASN A 150 -3.77 26.78 -10.36
CA ASN A 150 -5.01 27.22 -10.99
C ASN A 150 -4.79 27.78 -12.40
N ASP A 151 -3.71 28.55 -12.58
CA ASP A 151 -3.50 29.37 -13.77
C ASP A 151 -2.33 28.87 -14.65
N THR A 152 -1.59 27.86 -14.19
CA THR A 152 -0.44 27.28 -14.91
C THR A 152 -0.46 25.75 -14.82
N ASP A 153 0.47 25.09 -15.53
CA ASP A 153 0.66 23.64 -15.42
C ASP A 153 1.64 23.22 -14.32
N GLU A 154 1.99 24.14 -13.40
CA GLU A 154 2.86 23.82 -12.26
C GLU A 154 2.21 22.77 -11.36
N LEU A 155 3.01 21.78 -10.96
CA LEU A 155 2.62 20.71 -10.05
C LEU A 155 3.57 20.67 -8.86
N VAL A 156 3.04 20.81 -7.65
CA VAL A 156 3.86 20.87 -6.44
C VAL A 156 3.61 19.63 -5.58
N MET A 157 4.68 18.94 -5.21
CA MET A 157 4.67 17.87 -4.21
C MET A 157 5.00 18.47 -2.85
N PHE A 158 4.15 18.23 -1.87
CA PHE A 158 4.32 18.72 -0.51
C PHE A 158 3.95 17.65 0.51
N ILE A 159 4.36 17.86 1.76
CA ILE A 159 3.90 17.11 2.92
C ILE A 159 3.20 18.03 3.91
N VAL A 160 2.22 17.52 4.63
CA VAL A 160 1.45 18.31 5.60
C VAL A 160 0.98 17.46 6.75
N LYS A 161 0.80 18.05 7.93
CA LYS A 161 0.16 17.37 9.07
C LYS A 161 -1.36 17.37 8.89
N ALA A 162 -2.00 16.25 9.20
CA ALA A 162 -3.44 16.08 9.09
C ALA A 162 -4.27 17.01 9.99
N ASN A 163 -3.67 17.60 11.03
CA ASN A 163 -4.30 18.59 11.91
C ASN A 163 -3.95 20.05 11.58
N GLN A 164 -3.30 20.32 10.45
CA GLN A 164 -3.00 21.70 10.03
C GLN A 164 -4.31 22.47 9.77
N LYS A 165 -4.30 23.78 10.07
CA LYS A 165 -5.48 24.64 9.91
C LYS A 165 -6.02 24.57 8.48
N GLY A 166 -7.34 24.43 8.36
CA GLY A 166 -8.03 24.30 7.07
C GLY A 166 -8.18 22.86 6.58
N ILE A 167 -7.65 21.88 7.31
CA ILE A 167 -7.83 20.45 7.02
C ILE A 167 -9.00 19.88 7.85
N THR A 168 -9.87 19.10 7.19
CA THR A 168 -10.93 18.31 7.84
C THR A 168 -10.80 16.85 7.45
N LEU A 169 -10.88 15.96 8.43
CA LEU A 169 -10.86 14.50 8.26
C LEU A 169 -12.28 13.95 8.43
N ASP A 170 -12.72 13.17 7.46
CA ASP A 170 -14.00 12.45 7.48
C ASP A 170 -13.75 10.95 7.31
N GLU A 171 -13.98 10.17 8.37
CA GLU A 171 -13.65 8.75 8.39
C GLU A 171 -14.48 7.97 7.36
N LYS A 172 -13.81 7.14 6.58
CA LYS A 172 -14.45 6.26 5.60
C LYS A 172 -14.52 4.86 6.18
N SER A 173 -15.74 4.44 6.48
CA SER A 173 -16.07 3.10 6.97
C SER A 173 -16.97 2.36 5.96
N ASN A 174 -17.26 1.09 6.25
CA ASN A 174 -18.11 0.22 5.44
C ASN A 174 -17.56 -0.06 4.03
N PHE A 175 -16.24 -0.13 3.88
CA PHE A 175 -15.64 -0.75 2.72
C PHE A 175 -15.88 -2.26 2.74
N LEU A 176 -15.81 -2.89 1.57
CA LEU A 176 -15.87 -4.34 1.46
C LEU A 176 -14.78 -5.01 2.34
N GLY A 177 -13.58 -4.45 2.37
CA GLY A 177 -12.47 -4.89 3.21
C GLY A 177 -11.57 -3.72 3.58
N VAL A 178 -10.45 -4.00 4.24
CA VAL A 178 -9.45 -3.02 4.71
C VAL A 178 -10.00 -1.92 5.63
N ASN A 179 -11.06 -2.20 6.40
CA ASN A 179 -11.71 -1.20 7.24
C ASN A 179 -10.79 -0.68 8.37
N GLY A 180 -9.94 -1.53 8.94
CA GLY A 180 -8.95 -1.17 9.96
C GLY A 180 -7.70 -0.47 9.42
N SER A 181 -7.76 0.08 8.20
CA SER A 181 -6.65 0.84 7.59
C SER A 181 -6.60 2.30 8.00
N ALA A 182 -7.54 2.79 8.83
CA ALA A 182 -7.71 4.20 9.17
C ALA A 182 -7.75 5.08 7.91
N THR A 183 -8.81 4.89 7.11
CA THR A 183 -9.00 5.62 5.86
C THR A 183 -9.92 6.81 6.06
N PHE A 184 -9.48 7.99 5.62
CA PHE A 184 -10.23 9.24 5.73
C PHE A 184 -10.33 9.92 4.36
N ALA A 185 -11.48 10.55 4.10
CA ALA A 185 -11.54 11.65 3.14
C ALA A 185 -10.94 12.89 3.81
N ILE A 186 -10.10 13.60 3.07
CA ILE A 186 -9.42 14.80 3.54
C ILE A 186 -9.84 15.98 2.68
N GLU A 187 -10.51 16.95 3.31
CA GLU A 187 -10.83 18.23 2.69
C GLU A 187 -9.79 19.27 3.12
N MET A 188 -9.28 20.02 2.14
CA MET A 188 -8.32 21.10 2.33
C MET A 188 -8.98 22.39 1.87
N LYS A 189 -9.15 23.35 2.78
CA LYS A 189 -9.75 24.66 2.50
C LYS A 189 -8.80 25.77 2.93
N ASN A 190 -8.18 26.41 1.94
CA ASN A 190 -7.16 27.45 2.11
C ASN A 190 -6.06 27.02 3.08
N VAL A 191 -5.51 25.81 2.88
CA VAL A 191 -4.41 25.31 3.70
C VAL A 191 -3.13 25.95 3.24
N GLU A 192 -2.47 26.67 4.14
CA GLU A 192 -1.16 27.29 3.90
C GLU A 192 -0.06 26.25 4.01
N ILE A 193 0.71 26.05 2.94
CA ILE A 193 1.87 25.18 2.89
C ILE A 193 3.12 26.08 2.78
N PRO A 194 3.94 26.19 3.85
CA PRO A 194 5.18 26.93 3.80
C PRO A 194 6.24 26.21 2.96
N GLU A 195 7.25 26.94 2.50
CA GLU A 195 8.36 26.39 1.69
C GLU A 195 9.03 25.18 2.36
N SER A 196 9.12 25.14 3.69
CA SER A 196 9.68 24.01 4.45
C SER A 196 8.87 22.71 4.32
N GLN A 197 7.64 22.77 3.82
CA GLN A 197 6.77 21.61 3.59
C GLN A 197 6.75 21.17 2.12
N ILE A 198 7.34 21.96 1.22
CA ILE A 198 7.45 21.62 -0.20
C ILE A 198 8.62 20.66 -0.39
N ILE A 199 8.36 19.51 -1.01
CA ILE A 199 9.39 18.58 -1.44
C ILE A 199 9.99 19.09 -2.75
N THR A 200 9.13 19.36 -3.74
CA THR A 200 9.56 19.82 -5.06
C THR A 200 8.41 20.49 -5.83
N LYS A 201 8.77 21.38 -6.76
CA LYS A 201 7.88 21.95 -7.79
C LYS A 201 7.94 21.18 -9.12
N GLU A 202 8.77 20.13 -9.17
CA GLU A 202 8.92 19.21 -10.31
C GLU A 202 8.18 17.89 -10.02
N ALA A 203 6.91 17.98 -9.61
CA ALA A 203 6.20 16.83 -9.03
C ALA A 203 6.00 15.66 -10.02
N LYS A 204 5.93 15.93 -11.33
CA LYS A 204 5.83 14.89 -12.36
C LYS A 204 7.11 14.05 -12.45
N SER A 205 8.27 14.70 -12.47
CA SER A 205 9.58 14.03 -12.50
C SER A 205 9.82 13.26 -11.20
N PHE A 206 9.46 13.86 -10.06
CA PHE A 206 9.51 13.20 -8.76
C PHE A 206 8.62 11.94 -8.70
N ALA A 207 7.38 12.05 -9.16
CA ALA A 207 6.46 10.92 -9.25
C ALA A 207 7.00 9.79 -10.12
N SER A 208 7.69 10.11 -11.22
CA SER A 208 8.34 9.12 -12.07
C SER A 208 9.47 8.40 -11.35
N ALA A 209 10.32 9.14 -10.62
CA ALA A 209 11.48 8.58 -9.92
C ALA A 209 11.09 7.61 -8.79
N ILE A 210 10.05 7.93 -8.01
CA ILE A 210 9.64 7.06 -6.90
C ILE A 210 8.80 5.84 -7.34
N ARG A 211 8.33 5.83 -8.59
CA ARG A 211 7.30 4.90 -9.07
C ARG A 211 7.75 3.43 -8.98
N PRO A 212 8.98 3.06 -9.35
CA PRO A 212 9.43 1.67 -9.27
C PRO A 212 9.44 1.15 -7.83
N GLN A 213 10.00 1.91 -6.89
CA GLN A 213 9.98 1.58 -5.46
C GLN A 213 8.54 1.50 -4.91
N PHE A 214 7.65 2.40 -5.33
CA PHE A 214 6.22 2.35 -4.94
C PHE A 214 5.54 1.05 -5.33
N VAL A 215 5.77 0.59 -6.55
CA VAL A 215 5.22 -0.67 -7.08
C VAL A 215 5.87 -1.86 -6.37
N ALA A 216 7.20 -1.85 -6.21
CA ALA A 216 7.94 -2.91 -5.52
C ALA A 216 7.44 -3.13 -4.10
N LEU A 217 7.22 -2.06 -3.33
CA LEU A 217 6.70 -2.14 -1.95
C LEU A 217 5.28 -2.74 -1.87
N GLN A 218 4.50 -2.77 -2.96
CA GLN A 218 3.15 -3.36 -2.97
C GLN A 218 3.16 -4.86 -3.28
N ILE A 219 4.16 -5.39 -3.97
CA ILE A 219 4.19 -6.80 -4.40
C ILE A 219 4.18 -7.77 -3.20
N PRO A 220 4.98 -7.58 -2.12
CA PRO A 220 4.96 -8.45 -0.95
C PRO A 220 3.59 -8.56 -0.26
N ILE A 221 2.75 -7.53 -0.38
CA ILE A 221 1.39 -7.54 0.16
C ILE A 221 0.58 -8.68 -0.45
N ALA A 222 0.65 -8.83 -1.78
CA ALA A 222 0.00 -9.93 -2.47
C ALA A 222 0.68 -11.27 -2.18
N LEU A 223 2.02 -11.34 -2.23
CA LEU A 223 2.76 -12.58 -2.00
C LEU A 223 2.44 -13.21 -0.64
N GLY A 224 2.49 -12.43 0.43
CA GLY A 224 2.14 -12.90 1.77
C GLY A 224 0.70 -13.40 1.85
N SER A 225 -0.25 -12.66 1.26
CA SER A 225 -1.66 -13.04 1.28
C SER A 225 -1.95 -14.29 0.43
N ILE A 226 -1.30 -14.45 -0.72
CA ILE A 226 -1.36 -15.66 -1.57
C ILE A 226 -0.88 -16.87 -0.77
N ARG A 227 0.30 -16.78 -0.13
CA ARG A 227 0.85 -17.87 0.70
C ARG A 227 -0.13 -18.27 1.79
N ALA A 228 -0.72 -17.29 2.48
CA ALA A 228 -1.68 -17.58 3.53
C ALA A 228 -2.96 -18.23 3.01
N SER A 229 -3.46 -17.85 1.83
CA SER A 229 -4.63 -18.49 1.21
C SER A 229 -4.33 -19.92 0.75
N LEU A 230 -3.12 -20.18 0.22
CA LEU A 230 -2.64 -21.53 -0.08
C LEU A 230 -2.52 -22.38 1.19
N ASP A 231 -1.97 -21.84 2.27
CA ASP A 231 -1.90 -22.53 3.57
C ASP A 231 -3.29 -22.88 4.10
N LEU A 232 -4.28 -21.99 3.90
CA LEU A 232 -5.67 -22.28 4.23
C LEU A 232 -6.24 -23.40 3.37
N ILE A 233 -5.97 -23.44 2.06
CA ILE A 233 -6.41 -24.54 1.19
C ILE A 233 -5.88 -25.89 1.71
N HIS A 234 -4.58 -25.96 2.02
CA HIS A 234 -3.96 -27.18 2.54
C HIS A 234 -4.54 -27.63 3.89
N LYS A 235 -4.93 -26.69 4.78
CA LYS A 235 -5.62 -27.04 6.04
C LYS A 235 -6.96 -27.75 5.83
N PHE A 236 -7.57 -27.63 4.65
CA PHE A 236 -8.83 -28.29 4.30
C PHE A 236 -8.66 -29.40 3.25
N SER A 237 -7.43 -29.82 2.89
CA SER A 237 -7.20 -30.83 1.83
C SER A 237 -7.93 -32.14 2.09
N ASP A 238 -7.94 -32.61 3.34
CA ASP A 238 -8.56 -33.87 3.75
C ASP A 238 -9.98 -33.68 4.34
N ALA A 239 -10.56 -32.49 4.20
CA ALA A 239 -11.90 -32.21 4.74
C ALA A 239 -12.95 -33.17 4.17
N GLN A 240 -13.90 -33.57 5.03
CA GLN A 240 -15.06 -34.40 4.66
C GLN A 240 -14.68 -35.65 3.84
N ASN A 241 -13.64 -36.39 4.28
CA ASN A 241 -13.12 -37.59 3.59
C ASN A 241 -12.54 -37.30 2.20
N GLY A 242 -11.83 -36.17 2.06
CA GLY A 242 -11.14 -35.79 0.83
C GLY A 242 -12.08 -35.35 -0.29
N ILE A 243 -13.24 -34.75 0.04
CA ILE A 243 -14.20 -34.26 -0.96
C ILE A 243 -13.58 -33.19 -1.87
N ASN A 244 -12.62 -32.42 -1.35
CA ASN A 244 -11.97 -31.32 -2.08
C ASN A 244 -11.16 -31.78 -3.30
N LYS A 245 -10.85 -33.08 -3.42
CA LYS A 245 -10.20 -33.64 -4.62
C LYS A 245 -11.05 -33.56 -5.90
N TYR A 246 -12.35 -33.27 -5.77
CA TYR A 246 -13.27 -33.10 -6.89
C TYR A 246 -13.46 -31.64 -7.31
N LEU A 247 -12.77 -30.69 -6.65
CA LEU A 247 -12.77 -29.30 -7.09
C LEU A 247 -11.91 -29.12 -8.34
N GLU A 248 -12.28 -28.18 -9.19
CA GLU A 248 -11.63 -27.92 -10.49
C GLU A 248 -10.35 -27.05 -10.38
N PHE A 249 -9.95 -26.67 -9.16
CA PHE A 249 -8.79 -25.82 -8.93
C PHE A 249 -7.48 -26.61 -8.99
N ASP A 250 -6.53 -26.16 -9.82
CA ASP A 250 -5.18 -26.71 -9.86
C ASP A 250 -4.28 -26.03 -8.82
N ILE A 251 -4.31 -26.56 -7.60
CA ILE A 251 -3.53 -26.02 -6.47
C ILE A 251 -2.02 -26.12 -6.73
N ASN A 252 -1.57 -27.13 -7.48
CA ASN A 252 -0.15 -27.27 -7.82
C ASN A 252 0.30 -26.19 -8.80
N ALA A 253 -0.53 -25.84 -9.78
CA ALA A 253 -0.28 -24.72 -10.67
C ALA A 253 -0.18 -23.40 -9.89
N TYR A 254 -1.10 -23.14 -8.95
CA TYR A 254 -1.03 -21.94 -8.10
C TYR A 254 0.23 -21.88 -7.24
N GLU A 255 0.64 -23.00 -6.62
CA GLU A 255 1.89 -23.10 -5.85
C GLU A 255 3.12 -22.82 -6.71
N ASN A 256 3.14 -23.34 -7.95
CA ASN A 256 4.24 -23.12 -8.89
C ASN A 256 4.30 -21.67 -9.36
N GLN A 257 3.18 -21.07 -9.73
CA GLN A 257 3.11 -19.67 -10.16
C GLN A 257 3.51 -18.73 -9.01
N TYR A 258 3.04 -18.99 -7.78
CA TYR A 258 3.46 -18.24 -6.59
C TYR A 258 4.99 -18.27 -6.41
N LYS A 259 5.61 -19.45 -6.50
CA LYS A 259 7.08 -19.59 -6.39
C LYS A 259 7.81 -18.85 -7.51
N GLN A 260 7.33 -18.92 -8.74
CA GLN A 260 7.92 -18.22 -9.88
C GLN A 260 7.88 -16.70 -9.67
N LEU A 261 6.71 -16.15 -9.32
CA LEU A 261 6.54 -14.73 -9.05
C LEU A 261 7.43 -14.25 -7.91
N LYS A 262 7.44 -14.99 -6.80
CA LYS A 262 8.28 -14.65 -5.63
C LYS A 262 9.76 -14.65 -5.99
N ASN A 263 10.24 -15.69 -6.68
CA ASN A 263 11.64 -15.80 -7.08
C ASN A 263 12.05 -14.70 -8.07
N ALA A 264 11.21 -14.42 -9.07
CA ALA A 264 11.46 -13.36 -10.04
C ALA A 264 11.53 -11.98 -9.36
N PHE A 265 10.59 -11.71 -8.45
CA PHE A 265 10.56 -10.46 -7.69
C PHE A 265 11.83 -10.28 -6.85
N TYR A 266 12.17 -11.25 -6.00
CA TYR A 266 13.32 -11.12 -5.12
C TYR A 266 14.66 -11.14 -5.87
N HIS A 267 14.73 -11.75 -7.06
CA HIS A 267 15.90 -11.62 -7.92
C HIS A 267 16.14 -10.17 -8.37
N ILE A 268 15.09 -9.43 -8.73
CA ILE A 268 15.20 -8.00 -9.06
C ILE A 268 15.68 -7.20 -7.84
N ILE A 269 15.12 -7.48 -6.65
CA ILE A 269 15.50 -6.79 -5.41
C ILE A 269 16.96 -7.04 -5.03
N GLU A 270 17.45 -8.27 -5.20
CA GLU A 270 18.83 -8.65 -4.87
C GLU A 270 19.87 -7.99 -5.78
N ASN A 271 19.48 -7.63 -7.01
CA ASN A 271 20.35 -6.93 -7.96
C ASN A 271 20.28 -5.39 -7.83
N ASP A 272 19.43 -4.86 -6.95
CA ASP A 272 19.22 -3.41 -6.72
C ASP A 272 18.90 -2.61 -8.00
N ASP A 273 18.09 -3.21 -8.88
CA ASP A 273 17.85 -2.72 -10.23
C ASP A 273 16.36 -2.50 -10.52
N LEU A 274 15.70 -1.70 -9.67
CA LEU A 274 14.26 -1.45 -9.80
C LEU A 274 13.89 -0.68 -11.06
N ASP A 275 14.74 0.28 -11.45
CA ASP A 275 14.47 1.18 -12.58
C ASP A 275 14.57 0.43 -13.92
N ASP A 276 15.63 -0.35 -14.15
CA ASP A 276 15.78 -1.08 -15.42
C ASP A 276 14.78 -2.25 -15.52
N ASN A 277 14.31 -2.76 -14.38
CA ASN A 277 13.31 -3.84 -14.33
C ASN A 277 11.88 -3.35 -14.07
N PHE A 278 11.59 -2.06 -14.24
CA PHE A 278 10.27 -1.52 -13.90
C PHE A 278 9.12 -2.17 -14.69
N ALA A 279 9.32 -2.49 -15.97
CA ALA A 279 8.33 -3.21 -16.78
C ALA A 279 8.03 -4.61 -16.22
N GLU A 280 9.05 -5.33 -15.73
CA GLU A 280 8.87 -6.64 -15.10
C GLU A 280 8.18 -6.51 -13.73
N LEU A 281 8.48 -5.47 -12.94
CA LEU A 281 7.76 -5.18 -11.69
C LEU A 281 6.26 -4.95 -11.92
N ILE A 282 5.89 -4.23 -13.00
CA ILE A 282 4.49 -4.02 -13.40
C ILE A 282 3.81 -5.36 -13.72
N LYS A 283 4.48 -6.21 -14.49
CA LYS A 283 3.99 -7.55 -14.85
C LYS A 283 3.84 -8.44 -13.62
N ILE A 284 4.86 -8.53 -12.76
CA ILE A 284 4.82 -9.30 -11.51
C ILE A 284 3.68 -8.82 -10.63
N LYS A 285 3.52 -7.50 -10.44
CA LYS A 285 2.42 -6.96 -9.62
C LYS A 285 1.05 -7.36 -10.18
N LYS A 286 0.89 -7.31 -11.51
CA LYS A 286 -0.36 -7.68 -12.18
C LYS A 286 -0.66 -9.17 -12.03
N GLU A 287 0.32 -10.02 -12.32
CA GLU A 287 0.19 -11.47 -12.19
C GLU A 287 -0.07 -11.90 -10.74
N ALA A 288 0.63 -11.30 -9.76
CA ALA A 288 0.37 -11.53 -8.34
C ALA A 288 -1.05 -11.09 -7.95
N GLY A 289 -1.56 -9.98 -8.50
CA GLY A 289 -2.93 -9.55 -8.25
C GLY A 289 -3.99 -10.50 -8.80
N TYR A 290 -3.80 -11.04 -10.01
CA TYR A 290 -4.70 -12.07 -10.56
C TYR A 290 -4.62 -13.39 -9.77
N LEU A 291 -3.41 -13.86 -9.48
CA LEU A 291 -3.20 -15.07 -8.68
C LEU A 291 -3.83 -14.95 -7.29
N LEU A 292 -3.72 -13.78 -6.64
CA LEU A 292 -4.37 -13.53 -5.36
C LEU A 292 -5.89 -13.69 -5.44
N LEU A 293 -6.54 -13.17 -6.49
CA LEU A 293 -7.99 -13.33 -6.66
C LEU A 293 -8.38 -14.81 -6.84
N GLU A 294 -7.66 -15.53 -7.70
CA GLU A 294 -7.92 -16.94 -7.98
C GLU A 294 -7.70 -17.83 -6.75
N VAL A 295 -6.58 -17.66 -6.05
CA VAL A 295 -6.24 -18.44 -4.85
C VAL A 295 -7.21 -18.12 -3.71
N ASN A 296 -7.64 -16.87 -3.55
CA ASN A 296 -8.62 -16.51 -2.51
C ASN A 296 -9.98 -17.15 -2.79
N GLN A 297 -10.43 -17.17 -4.04
CA GLN A 297 -11.63 -17.89 -4.44
C GLN A 297 -11.49 -19.39 -4.19
N ALA A 298 -10.38 -20.00 -4.60
CA ALA A 298 -10.11 -21.42 -4.35
C ALA A 298 -10.09 -21.73 -2.84
N SER A 299 -9.51 -20.86 -2.02
CA SER A 299 -9.46 -20.97 -0.56
C SER A 299 -10.84 -20.92 0.08
N MET A 300 -11.69 -20.00 -0.36
CA MET A 300 -13.09 -19.90 0.07
C MET A 300 -13.86 -21.19 -0.25
N VAL A 301 -13.77 -21.69 -1.48
CA VAL A 301 -14.49 -22.90 -1.91
C VAL A 301 -13.98 -24.14 -1.17
N ASN A 302 -12.66 -24.30 -1.02
CA ASN A 302 -12.06 -25.42 -0.28
C ASN A 302 -12.50 -25.47 1.20
N GLY A 303 -12.70 -24.31 1.83
CA GLY A 303 -13.18 -24.25 3.21
C GLY A 303 -14.67 -24.51 3.39
N GLY A 304 -15.44 -24.56 2.30
CA GLY A 304 -16.88 -24.83 2.30
C GLY A 304 -17.67 -23.91 3.24
N SER A 305 -18.68 -24.46 3.92
CA SER A 305 -19.53 -23.69 4.84
C SER A 305 -18.78 -23.05 6.01
N ARG A 306 -17.60 -23.59 6.41
CA ARG A 306 -16.78 -23.00 7.47
C ARG A 306 -16.12 -21.70 7.03
N ALA A 307 -15.72 -21.61 5.76
CA ALA A 307 -15.15 -20.40 5.17
C ALA A 307 -16.18 -19.30 4.91
N TYR A 308 -17.47 -19.66 4.84
CA TYR A 308 -18.56 -18.71 4.58
C TYR A 308 -19.02 -17.92 5.81
N SER A 309 -18.29 -17.99 6.93
CA SER A 309 -18.51 -17.13 8.08
C SER A 309 -17.89 -15.74 7.84
N PRO A 310 -18.55 -14.63 8.21
CA PRO A 310 -17.97 -13.29 8.12
C PRO A 310 -16.65 -13.13 8.88
N ARG A 311 -16.41 -13.96 9.90
CA ARG A 311 -15.18 -13.97 10.71
C ARG A 311 -14.15 -15.01 10.24
N ALA A 312 -14.44 -15.77 9.18
CA ALA A 312 -13.49 -16.73 8.65
C ALA A 312 -12.32 -15.99 7.97
N PRO A 313 -11.08 -16.50 8.09
CA PRO A 313 -9.93 -15.87 7.45
C PRO A 313 -10.07 -15.83 5.92
N GLN A 314 -10.74 -16.81 5.31
CA GLN A 314 -11.02 -16.83 3.87
C GLN A 314 -11.92 -15.66 3.43
N ALA A 315 -12.97 -15.35 4.21
CA ALA A 315 -13.87 -14.24 3.92
C ALA A 315 -13.13 -12.90 3.94
N ARG A 316 -12.31 -12.67 4.97
CA ARG A 316 -11.41 -11.50 5.03
C ARG A 316 -10.47 -11.45 3.83
N LYS A 317 -9.74 -12.52 3.56
CA LYS A 317 -8.76 -12.56 2.45
C LYS A 317 -9.42 -12.28 1.11
N LEU A 318 -10.61 -12.80 0.85
CA LEU A 318 -11.36 -12.52 -0.39
C LEU A 318 -11.67 -11.01 -0.55
N LYS A 319 -12.11 -10.35 0.52
CA LYS A 319 -12.37 -8.90 0.53
C LYS A 319 -11.06 -8.10 0.34
N GLU A 320 -10.00 -8.51 1.02
CA GLU A 320 -8.66 -7.92 0.88
C GLU A 320 -8.05 -8.10 -0.52
N GLY A 321 -8.31 -9.23 -1.19
CA GLY A 321 -7.88 -9.49 -2.57
C GLY A 321 -8.55 -8.56 -3.58
N PHE A 322 -9.84 -8.31 -3.44
CA PHE A 322 -10.53 -7.32 -4.27
C PHE A 322 -10.02 -5.90 -4.04
N PHE A 323 -9.68 -5.55 -2.79
CA PHE A 323 -9.00 -4.30 -2.51
C PHE A 323 -7.66 -4.21 -3.23
N PHE A 324 -6.80 -5.23 -3.16
CA PHE A 324 -5.51 -5.23 -3.85
C PHE A 324 -5.65 -5.05 -5.37
N ALA A 325 -6.66 -5.67 -5.98
CA ALA A 325 -6.94 -5.48 -7.41
C ALA A 325 -7.32 -4.03 -7.77
N ALA A 326 -7.94 -3.31 -6.82
CA ALA A 326 -8.33 -1.91 -6.94
C ALA A 326 -7.28 -0.92 -6.41
N LEU A 327 -6.18 -1.39 -5.82
CA LEU A 327 -5.11 -0.55 -5.28
C LEU A 327 -4.26 0.03 -6.41
N THR A 328 -4.14 1.37 -6.48
CA THR A 328 -3.37 2.07 -7.51
C THR A 328 -1.87 1.69 -7.49
N PRO A 329 -1.25 1.39 -8.66
CA PRO A 329 -1.90 1.17 -9.96
C PRO A 329 -2.76 -0.09 -9.96
N THR A 330 -4.04 0.06 -10.31
CA THR A 330 -5.05 -1.03 -10.32
C THR A 330 -4.71 -2.07 -11.37
N LEU A 331 -5.30 -3.27 -11.34
CA LEU A 331 -5.10 -4.27 -12.40
C LEU A 331 -5.40 -3.72 -13.81
N ARG A 332 -6.39 -2.83 -13.93
CA ARG A 332 -6.71 -2.14 -15.19
C ARG A 332 -5.61 -1.17 -15.59
N HIS A 333 -5.08 -0.40 -14.65
CA HIS A 333 -3.99 0.54 -14.92
C HIS A 333 -2.69 -0.20 -15.26
N LEU A 334 -2.40 -1.32 -14.59
CA LEU A 334 -1.26 -2.19 -14.91
C LEU A 334 -1.36 -2.75 -16.33
N GLY A 335 -2.58 -3.11 -16.77
CA GLY A 335 -2.83 -3.50 -18.16
C GLY A 335 -2.47 -2.40 -19.17
N LYS A 336 -2.89 -1.15 -18.92
CA LYS A 336 -2.52 0.01 -19.74
C LYS A 336 -1.01 0.23 -19.75
N LEU A 337 -0.36 0.16 -18.59
CA LEU A 337 1.09 0.38 -18.49
C LEU A 337 1.89 -0.68 -19.24
N GLU A 338 1.51 -1.96 -19.16
CA GLU A 338 2.15 -3.00 -19.96
C GLU A 338 2.05 -2.75 -21.46
N GLU A 339 0.92 -2.20 -21.94
CA GLU A 339 0.75 -1.86 -23.35
C GLU A 339 1.66 -0.70 -23.74
N GLU A 340 1.71 0.36 -22.93
CA GLU A 340 2.59 1.51 -23.13
C GLU A 340 4.07 1.07 -23.18
N TYR A 341 4.53 0.25 -22.24
CA TYR A 341 5.91 -0.26 -22.20
C TYR A 341 6.26 -1.19 -23.36
N ARG A 342 5.29 -1.91 -23.95
CA ARG A 342 5.53 -2.71 -25.16
C ARG A 342 5.70 -1.86 -26.41
N THR A 343 5.13 -0.66 -26.43
CA THR A 343 5.18 0.24 -27.60
C THR A 343 6.38 1.18 -27.63
N THR A 344 7.10 1.33 -26.51
CA THR A 344 8.27 2.19 -26.36
C THR A 344 9.62 1.46 -26.48
N VAL A 345 9.62 0.13 -26.54
CA VAL A 345 10.83 -0.71 -26.71
C VAL A 345 11.01 -1.15 -28.16
#